data_AF-A0A7S7QP60-F1
#
_entry.id   AF-A0A7S7QP60-F1
#
_cell.length_a   1.000
_cell.length_b   1.000
_cell.length_c   1.000
_cell.angle_alpha   90.00
_cell.angle_beta   90.00
_cell.angle_gamma   90.00
#
_symmetry.space_group_name_H-M   'P 1'
#
loop_
_entity.id
_entity.type
_entity.pdbx_description
1 polymer ?
#
loop_
_entity_poly.entity_id
_entity_poly.type
_entity_poly.pdbx_seq_one_letter_code
_entity_poly.pdbx_strand_id
1 'polypeptide(L)'
;MHVVDSSKSDPRLAGLSLQCGRDGIDVALIVLEPLSRSERPTVALAAGGKRAEFEASVVQGGAALRLPADASKLAAGDWQSAADLSVEIASKPNAILGVVPIGGLAAALSYLSQNCHAR
;
A
#
# COMPACT_ATOMS: atom_id res chain seq x y z
N MET A 1 -9.81 3.77 -1.23
CA MET A 1 -8.93 3.59 -0.05
C MET A 1 -9.45 2.41 0.75
N HIS A 2 -8.55 1.54 1.20
CA HIS A 2 -8.83 0.43 2.10
C HIS A 2 -8.21 0.75 3.46
N VAL A 3 -8.98 0.61 4.52
CA VAL A 3 -8.55 0.89 5.90
C VAL A 3 -8.08 -0.41 6.54
N VAL A 4 -7.09 -0.34 7.43
CA VAL A 4 -6.62 -1.52 8.18
C VAL A 4 -7.72 -2.18 9.02
N ASP A 5 -7.56 -3.47 9.28
CA ASP A 5 -8.22 -4.13 10.40
C ASP A 5 -7.56 -3.67 11.70
N SER A 6 -8.24 -2.80 12.46
CA SER A 6 -7.72 -2.19 13.68
C SER A 6 -7.46 -3.20 14.81
N SER A 7 -8.04 -4.41 14.75
CA SER A 7 -7.80 -5.46 15.74
C SER A 7 -6.51 -6.25 15.48
N LYS A 8 -5.96 -6.16 14.26
CA LYS A 8 -4.78 -6.93 13.80
C LYS A 8 -3.61 -6.05 13.36
N SER A 9 -3.75 -4.73 13.49
CA SER A 9 -2.79 -3.78 12.94
C SER A 9 -2.25 -2.84 13.99
N ASP A 10 -1.00 -2.44 13.79
CA ASP A 10 -0.37 -1.38 14.55
C ASP A 10 -1.13 -0.06 14.33
N PRO A 11 -1.43 0.71 15.40
CA PRO A 11 -2.16 1.97 15.29
C PRO A 11 -1.44 3.03 14.44
N ARG A 12 -0.15 2.85 14.15
CA ARG A 12 0.62 3.75 13.27
C ARG A 12 0.30 3.56 11.79
N LEU A 13 -0.42 2.50 11.39
CA LEU A 13 -0.85 2.27 10.00
C LEU A 13 -2.34 2.57 9.83
N ALA A 14 -2.69 3.42 8.87
CA ALA A 14 -4.08 3.75 8.55
C ALA A 14 -4.66 2.85 7.45
N GLY A 15 -3.86 2.50 6.44
CA GLY A 15 -4.34 1.64 5.35
C GLY A 15 -3.60 1.81 4.03
N LEU A 16 -4.29 1.40 2.97
CA LEU A 16 -3.81 1.37 1.59
C LEU A 16 -4.64 2.32 0.72
N SER A 17 -3.98 3.16 -0.05
CA SER A 17 -4.58 3.99 -1.07
C SER A 17 -4.10 3.57 -2.47
N LEU A 18 -5.02 3.56 -3.41
CA LEU A 18 -4.74 3.44 -4.83
C LEU A 18 -5.25 4.72 -5.50
N GLN A 19 -4.41 5.34 -6.32
CA GLN A 19 -4.72 6.59 -6.99
C GLN A 19 -4.08 6.63 -8.38
N CYS A 20 -4.56 7.53 -9.24
CA CYS A 20 -3.90 7.76 -10.52
C CYS A 20 -2.53 8.39 -10.29
N GLY A 21 -1.49 7.70 -10.76
CA GLY A 21 -0.13 8.19 -10.86
C GLY A 21 0.17 8.72 -12.26
N ARG A 22 1.44 9.08 -12.49
CA ARG A 22 1.91 9.55 -13.81
C ARG A 22 1.87 8.44 -14.86
N ASP A 23 2.32 7.25 -14.48
CA ASP A 23 2.54 6.12 -15.38
C ASP A 23 1.53 4.98 -15.16
N GLY A 24 0.38 5.26 -14.55
CA GLY A 24 -0.66 4.28 -14.26
C GLY A 24 -1.27 4.45 -12.87
N ILE A 25 -1.45 3.34 -12.15
CA ILE A 25 -1.96 3.36 -10.77
C ILE A 25 -0.78 3.42 -9.81
N ASP A 26 -0.79 4.40 -8.91
CA ASP A 26 0.11 4.47 -7.78
C ASP A 26 -0.52 3.78 -6.57
N VAL A 27 0.30 2.98 -5.88
CA VAL A 27 -0.07 2.35 -4.61
C VAL A 27 0.68 3.07 -3.49
N ALA A 28 -0.04 3.49 -2.45
CA ALA A 28 0.54 4.13 -1.29
C ALA A 28 0.00 3.53 0.02
N LEU A 29 0.88 3.34 0.99
CA LEU A 29 0.50 3.05 2.37
C LEU A 29 0.38 4.36 3.14
N ILE A 30 -0.69 4.50 3.91
CA ILE A 30 -0.96 5.69 4.72
C ILE A 30 -0.59 5.39 6.17
N VAL A 31 0.31 6.18 6.74
CA VAL A 31 0.78 6.06 8.12
C VAL A 31 0.29 7.26 8.93
N LEU A 32 -0.01 7.02 10.21
CA LEU A 32 -0.48 8.06 11.13
C LEU A 32 0.67 8.76 11.86
N GLU A 33 1.80 8.07 12.04
CA GLU A 33 3.03 8.65 12.55
C GLU A 33 3.94 9.00 11.36
N PRO A 34 4.22 10.28 11.09
CA PRO A 34 4.99 10.67 9.91
C PRO A 34 6.44 10.16 9.95
N LEU A 35 6.89 9.54 8.86
CA LEU A 35 8.29 9.15 8.67
C LEU A 35 9.13 10.32 8.15
N SER A 36 10.44 10.24 8.33
CA SER A 36 11.35 11.25 7.78
C SER A 36 11.38 11.15 6.24
N ARG A 37 11.34 12.29 5.55
CA ARG A 37 11.37 12.33 4.07
C ARG A 37 12.65 11.76 3.46
N SER A 38 13.74 11.72 4.22
CA SER A 38 15.02 11.13 3.80
C SER A 38 15.03 9.60 3.91
N GLU A 39 14.05 9.00 4.60
CA GLU A 39 13.97 7.56 4.75
C GLU A 39 13.50 6.87 3.46
N ARG A 40 13.91 5.62 3.36
CA ARG A 40 13.57 4.68 2.29
C ARG A 40 13.15 3.36 2.94
N PRO A 41 11.98 3.32 3.60
CA PRO A 41 11.58 2.15 4.35
C PRO A 41 11.35 0.97 3.40
N THR A 42 11.89 -0.19 3.78
CA THR A 42 11.54 -1.46 3.15
C THR A 42 10.13 -1.84 3.57
N VAL A 43 9.29 -2.15 2.59
CA VAL A 43 7.91 -2.57 2.79
C VAL A 43 7.75 -3.97 2.24
N ALA A 44 7.36 -4.91 3.09
CA ALA A 44 6.95 -6.24 2.68
C ALA A 44 5.42 -6.34 2.63
N LEU A 45 4.93 -6.93 1.53
CA LEU A 45 3.52 -7.08 1.24
C LEU A 45 3.23 -8.55 0.94
N ALA A 46 2.20 -9.10 1.56
CA ALA A 46 1.79 -10.47 1.32
C ALA A 46 0.28 -10.62 1.17
N ALA A 47 -0.13 -11.31 0.11
CA ALA A 47 -1.52 -11.63 -0.20
C ALA A 47 -1.58 -12.93 -1.02
N GLY A 48 -2.63 -13.73 -0.85
CA GLY A 48 -2.84 -14.94 -1.65
C GLY A 48 -1.69 -15.95 -1.61
N GLY A 49 -0.92 -16.00 -0.50
CA GLY A 49 0.24 -16.89 -0.36
C GLY A 49 1.53 -16.40 -1.03
N LYS A 50 1.54 -15.21 -1.65
CA LYS A 50 2.73 -14.59 -2.23
C LYS A 50 3.18 -13.41 -1.38
N ARG A 51 4.50 -13.25 -1.25
CA ARG A 51 5.15 -12.13 -0.56
C ARG A 51 6.10 -11.42 -1.52
N ALA A 52 6.13 -10.10 -1.46
CA ALA A 52 7.07 -9.25 -2.19
C ALA A 52 7.56 -8.12 -1.30
N GLU A 53 8.78 -7.64 -1.57
CA GLU A 53 9.40 -6.56 -0.79
C GLU A 53 9.83 -5.42 -1.71
N PHE A 54 9.66 -4.20 -1.22
CA PHE A 54 9.85 -2.99 -2.00
C PHE A 54 10.55 -1.92 -1.15
N GLU A 55 11.39 -1.10 -1.78
CA GLU A 55 11.83 0.15 -1.18
C GLU A 55 10.79 1.24 -1.47
N ALA A 56 10.17 1.79 -0.42
CA ALA A 56 9.16 2.83 -0.56
C ALA A 56 9.77 4.24 -0.46
N SER A 57 9.11 5.21 -1.12
CA SER A 57 9.44 6.62 -0.99
C SER A 57 8.47 7.32 -0.04
N VAL A 58 9.01 8.03 0.95
CA VAL A 58 8.21 8.85 1.87
C VAL A 58 7.73 10.12 1.16
N VAL A 59 6.41 10.31 1.10
CA VAL A 59 5.74 11.44 0.43
C VAL A 59 4.71 12.10 1.37
N GLN A 60 4.01 13.13 0.88
CA GLN A 60 2.94 13.83 1.61
C GLN A 60 3.30 14.23 3.05
N GLY A 61 4.52 14.74 3.25
CA GLY A 61 4.95 15.19 4.57
C GLY A 61 5.29 14.09 5.57
N GLY A 62 5.44 12.84 5.13
CA GLY A 62 5.75 11.71 6.01
C GLY A 62 4.57 10.77 6.22
N ALA A 63 3.35 11.21 5.89
CA ALA A 63 2.10 10.49 6.13
C ALA A 63 1.77 9.41 5.07
N ALA A 64 2.53 9.34 3.98
CA ALA A 64 2.31 8.33 2.95
C ALA A 64 3.63 7.75 2.43
N LEU A 65 3.62 6.44 2.19
CA LEU A 65 4.72 5.68 1.59
C LEU A 65 4.29 5.27 0.20
N ARG A 66 4.84 5.91 -0.84
CA ARG A 66 4.58 5.54 -2.22
C ARG A 66 5.44 4.33 -2.59
N LEU A 67 4.80 3.27 -3.04
CA LEU A 67 5.45 2.07 -3.52
C LEU A 67 5.93 2.24 -4.97
N PRO A 68 6.95 1.49 -5.41
CA PRO A 68 7.36 1.48 -6.81
C PRO A 68 6.27 0.88 -7.70
N ALA A 69 6.33 1.17 -9.01
CA ALA A 69 5.34 0.73 -10.00
C ALA A 69 5.14 -0.80 -10.06
N ASP A 70 6.15 -1.58 -9.66
CA ASP A 70 6.04 -3.04 -9.59
C ASP A 70 5.02 -3.50 -8.54
N ALA A 71 4.80 -2.73 -7.46
CA ALA A 71 3.74 -3.04 -6.50
C ALA A 71 2.33 -2.91 -7.12
N SER A 72 2.16 -1.98 -8.06
CA SER A 72 0.90 -1.82 -8.80
C SER A 72 0.58 -3.04 -9.68
N LYS A 73 1.60 -3.77 -10.14
CA LYS A 73 1.42 -5.04 -10.87
C LYS A 73 0.83 -6.13 -9.97
N LEU A 74 1.21 -6.16 -8.69
CA LEU A 74 0.61 -7.08 -7.71
C LEU A 74 -0.84 -6.72 -7.43
N ALA A 75 -1.14 -5.43 -7.32
CA ALA A 75 -2.51 -4.95 -7.17
C ALA A 75 -3.40 -5.37 -8.36
N ALA A 76 -2.87 -5.36 -9.58
CA ALA A 76 -3.56 -5.81 -10.80
C ALA A 76 -3.58 -7.34 -11.00
N GLY A 77 -2.87 -8.10 -10.18
CA GLY A 77 -2.72 -9.54 -10.29
C GLY A 77 -3.08 -10.26 -8.99
N ASP A 78 -2.07 -10.64 -8.22
CA ASP A 78 -2.19 -11.53 -7.06
C ASP A 78 -3.15 -11.03 -5.96
N TRP A 79 -3.40 -9.73 -5.89
CA TRP A 79 -4.30 -9.15 -4.90
C TRP A 79 -5.76 -9.18 -5.33
N GLN A 80 -6.05 -9.40 -6.62
CA GLN A 80 -7.41 -9.32 -7.18
C GLN A 80 -8.39 -10.31 -6.55
N SER A 81 -7.91 -11.47 -6.09
CA SER A 81 -8.70 -12.52 -5.44
C SER A 81 -8.44 -12.65 -3.93
N ALA A 82 -7.54 -11.82 -3.39
CA ALA A 82 -7.19 -11.88 -1.97
C ALA A 82 -8.23 -11.11 -1.12
N ALA A 83 -8.54 -11.66 0.05
CA ALA A 83 -9.38 -10.98 1.03
C ALA A 83 -8.60 -9.90 1.81
N ASP A 84 -7.35 -10.22 2.13
CA ASP A 84 -6.49 -9.43 3.02
C ASP A 84 -5.09 -9.26 2.42
N LEU A 85 -4.49 -8.13 2.74
CA LEU A 85 -3.10 -7.79 2.46
C LEU A 85 -2.36 -7.59 3.78
N SER A 86 -1.40 -8.47 4.07
CA SER A 86 -0.47 -8.26 5.17
C SER A 86 0.61 -7.26 4.77
N VAL A 87 0.88 -6.31 5.65
CA VAL A 87 1.80 -5.20 5.47
C VAL A 87 2.82 -5.21 6.60
N GLU A 88 4.09 -5.09 6.25
CA GLU A 88 5.18 -4.89 7.18
C GLU A 88 6.07 -3.76 6.66
N ILE A 89 6.22 -2.70 7.46
CA ILE A 89 7.05 -1.55 7.13
C ILE A 89 8.24 -1.56 8.10
N ALA A 90 9.44 -1.71 7.57
CA ALA A 90 10.66 -1.57 8.33
C ALA A 90 10.79 -0.11 8.80
N SER A 91 10.66 0.10 10.10
CA SER A 91 10.74 1.42 10.76
C SER A 91 11.50 1.28 12.08
N LYS A 92 12.10 2.38 12.55
CA LYS A 92 12.84 2.43 13.82
C LYS A 92 11.98 3.11 14.89
N PRO A 93 11.98 2.62 16.14
CA PRO A 93 12.73 1.45 16.64
C PRO A 93 12.10 0.10 16.26
N ASN A 94 10.80 0.08 15.97
CA ASN A 94 10.05 -1.14 15.69
C ASN A 94 9.32 -1.04 14.35
N ALA A 95 9.29 -2.16 13.61
CA ALA A 95 8.50 -2.30 12.40
C ALA A 95 7.01 -2.00 12.66
N ILE A 96 6.32 -1.52 11.64
CA ILE A 96 4.87 -1.30 11.66
C ILE A 96 4.24 -2.48 10.92
N LEU A 97 3.39 -3.24 11.61
CA LEU A 97 2.71 -4.41 11.06
C LEU A 97 1.22 -4.11 10.90
N GLY A 98 0.59 -4.62 9.85
CA GLY A 98 -0.85 -4.53 9.72
C GLY A 98 -1.46 -5.43 8.69
N VAL A 99 -2.78 -5.49 8.72
CA VAL A 99 -3.60 -6.24 7.77
C VAL A 99 -4.61 -5.28 7.18
N VAL A 100 -4.63 -5.17 5.85
CA VAL A 100 -5.58 -4.34 5.11
C VAL A 100 -6.57 -5.27 4.40
N PRO A 101 -7.85 -5.27 4.79
CA PRO A 101 -8.91 -5.91 4.01
C PRO A 101 -9.00 -5.28 2.62
N ILE A 102 -8.73 -6.08 1.60
CA ILE A 102 -8.73 -5.68 0.18
C ILE A 102 -9.86 -6.35 -0.62
N GLY A 103 -10.87 -6.88 0.07
CA GLY A 103 -12.12 -7.29 -0.57
C GLY A 103 -12.70 -6.18 -1.45
N GLY A 104 -13.06 -6.53 -2.69
CA GLY A 104 -13.57 -5.58 -3.69
C GLY A 104 -12.49 -4.76 -4.42
N LEU A 105 -11.19 -5.00 -4.16
CA LEU A 105 -10.09 -4.31 -4.84
C LEU A 105 -10.20 -4.41 -6.36
N ALA A 106 -10.62 -5.55 -6.90
CA ALA A 106 -10.77 -5.76 -8.34
C ALA A 106 -11.71 -4.74 -8.99
N ALA A 107 -12.89 -4.54 -8.38
CA ALA A 107 -13.87 -3.58 -8.85
C ALA A 107 -13.35 -2.14 -8.72
N ALA A 108 -12.72 -1.82 -7.58
CA ALA A 108 -12.15 -0.49 -7.34
C ALA A 108 -11.02 -0.15 -8.32
N LEU A 109 -10.12 -1.10 -8.60
CA LEU A 109 -9.02 -0.93 -9.53
C LEU A 109 -9.51 -0.79 -10.97
N SER A 110 -10.51 -1.59 -11.38
CA SER A 110 -11.15 -1.45 -12.70
C SER A 110 -11.81 -0.10 -12.88
N TYR A 111 -12.53 0.39 -11.86
CA TYR A 111 -13.09 1.73 -11.88
C TYR A 111 -12.00 2.80 -11.98
N LEU A 112 -10.94 2.67 -11.19
CA LEU A 112 -9.84 3.61 -11.18
C LEU A 112 -9.11 3.63 -12.54
N SER A 113 -8.82 2.48 -13.13
CA SER A 113 -8.10 2.40 -14.41
C SER A 113 -8.88 3.01 -15.58
N GLN A 114 -10.21 2.91 -15.57
CA GLN A 114 -11.08 3.56 -16.57
C GLN A 114 -11.10 5.08 -16.44
N ASN A 115 -10.82 5.62 -15.25
CA ASN A 115 -10.87 7.05 -14.95
C ASN A 115 -9.49 7.70 -14.79
N CYS A 116 -8.42 6.92 -14.76
CA CYS A 116 -7.06 7.42 -14.86
C CYS A 116 -6.76 7.75 -16.32
N HIS A 117 -7.03 8.99 -16.70
CA HIS A 117 -6.51 9.51 -17.96
C HIS A 117 -4.98 9.54 -17.89
N ALA A 118 -4.32 8.94 -18.88
CA ALA A 118 -2.90 9.19 -19.11
C ALA A 118 -2.72 10.72 -19.25
N ARG A 119 -2.05 11.34 -18.28
CA ARG A 119 -1.73 12.76 -18.29
C ARG A 119 -0.36 12.99 -18.88
#